data_AF-A0A5B7ZYZ5-F1
#
_entry.id   AF-A0A5B7ZYZ5-F1
#
_cell.length_a   1.000
_cell.length_b   1.000
_cell.length_c   1.000
_cell.angle_alpha   90.00
_cell.angle_beta   90.00
_cell.angle_gamma   90.00
#
_symmetry.space_group_name_H-M   'P 1'
#
loop_
_entity.id
_entity.type
_entity.pdbx_description
1 polymer ?
#
loop_
_entity_poly.entity_id
_entity_poly.type
_entity_poly.pdbx_seq_one_letter_code
_entity_poly.pdbx_strand_id
1 'polypeptide(L)'
;MLTNVPVGVMSLSISRVLRRSVGFVLLSVLLLGACRPYRLPTPTGPPQPKVKASKVPADQAADGRTLGGPATEIKPQKNSYDKHGLLKKSKYERRRLKHKVGQRKFLGITLPF
;
A
#
# COMPACT_ATOMS: atom_id res chain seq x y z
N MET A 1 -76.36 3.36 4.13
CA MET A 1 -75.13 3.93 4.71
C MET A 1 -73.95 3.27 4.03
N LEU A 2 -73.31 3.95 3.07
CA LEU A 2 -72.14 3.46 2.34
C LEU A 2 -70.90 4.17 2.91
N THR A 3 -70.02 3.41 3.55
CA THR A 3 -68.76 3.91 4.11
C THR A 3 -67.73 4.07 3.00
N ASN A 4 -67.44 5.32 2.63
CA ASN A 4 -66.29 5.68 1.82
C ASN A 4 -65.01 5.44 2.63
N VAL A 5 -64.27 4.38 2.32
CA VAL A 5 -62.94 4.12 2.89
C VAL A 5 -61.90 4.97 2.13
N PRO A 6 -61.06 5.75 2.81
CA PRO A 6 -60.09 6.62 2.15
C PRO A 6 -58.94 5.81 1.53
N VAL A 7 -58.97 5.65 0.21
CA VAL A 7 -57.94 4.99 -0.61
C VAL A 7 -56.56 5.68 -0.49
N GLY A 8 -56.52 6.93 -0.03
CA GLY A 8 -55.30 7.75 0.06
C GLY A 8 -54.28 7.28 1.11
N VAL A 9 -54.70 6.64 2.20
CA VAL A 9 -53.78 6.28 3.30
C VAL A 9 -52.92 5.06 2.98
N MET A 10 -53.40 4.18 2.09
CA MET A 10 -52.64 2.98 1.68
C MET A 10 -51.48 3.32 0.73
N SER A 11 -51.64 4.32 -0.16
CA SER A 11 -50.61 4.71 -1.14
C SER A 11 -49.35 5.31 -0.49
N LEU A 12 -49.53 6.10 0.58
CA LEU A 12 -48.41 6.69 1.35
C LEU A 12 -47.62 5.65 2.16
N SER A 13 -48.24 4.54 2.54
CA SER A 13 -47.55 3.45 3.25
C SER A 13 -46.73 2.59 2.29
N ILE A 14 -47.27 2.29 1.11
CA ILE A 14 -46.59 1.48 0.07
C ILE A 14 -45.32 2.17 -0.40
N SER A 15 -45.35 3.48 -0.65
CA SER A 15 -44.18 4.25 -1.08
C SER A 15 -43.05 4.28 -0.04
N ARG A 16 -43.37 4.31 1.26
CA ARG A 16 -42.37 4.21 2.34
C ARG A 16 -41.75 2.82 2.45
N VAL A 17 -42.54 1.77 2.23
CA VAL A 17 -42.05 0.38 2.21
C VAL A 17 -41.15 0.15 0.99
N LEU A 18 -41.55 0.65 -0.18
CA LEU A 18 -40.75 0.55 -1.41
C LEU A 18 -39.41 1.30 -1.29
N ARG A 19 -39.42 2.48 -0.66
CA ARG A 19 -38.18 3.25 -0.44
C ARG A 19 -37.23 2.55 0.52
N ARG A 20 -37.77 1.85 1.54
CA ARG A 20 -36.97 1.04 2.48
C ARG A 20 -36.41 -0.21 1.81
N SER A 21 -37.20 -0.91 1.00
CA SER A 21 -36.74 -2.13 0.31
C SER A 21 -35.65 -1.84 -0.72
N VAL A 22 -35.76 -0.72 -1.46
CA VAL A 22 -34.70 -0.29 -2.40
C VAL A 22 -33.37 -0.04 -1.68
N GLY A 23 -33.40 0.56 -0.49
CA GLY A 23 -32.20 0.76 0.33
C GLY A 23 -31.56 -0.57 0.77
N PHE A 24 -32.36 -1.55 1.18
CA PHE A 24 -31.86 -2.88 1.55
C PHE A 24 -31.28 -3.65 0.37
N VAL A 25 -31.89 -3.55 -0.82
CA VAL A 25 -31.37 -4.18 -2.04
C VAL A 25 -30.03 -3.56 -2.47
N LEU A 26 -29.91 -2.24 -2.41
CA LEU A 26 -28.63 -1.58 -2.72
C LEU A 26 -27.53 -1.97 -1.72
N LEU A 27 -27.87 -2.02 -0.43
CA LEU A 27 -26.94 -2.42 0.62
C LEU A 27 -26.45 -3.86 0.44
N SER A 28 -27.34 -4.80 0.10
CA SER A 28 -26.95 -6.20 -0.11
C SER A 28 -26.01 -6.39 -1.30
N VAL A 29 -26.26 -5.70 -2.42
CA VAL A 29 -25.38 -5.74 -3.60
C VAL A 29 -23.98 -5.20 -3.28
N LEU A 30 -23.89 -4.13 -2.47
CA LEU A 30 -22.61 -3.57 -2.02
C LEU A 30 -21.83 -4.53 -1.11
N LEU A 31 -22.50 -5.21 -0.18
CA LEU A 31 -21.84 -6.18 0.71
C LEU A 31 -21.33 -7.42 -0.04
N LEU A 32 -22.08 -7.92 -1.03
CA LEU A 32 -21.63 -9.06 -1.84
C LEU A 32 -20.39 -8.73 -2.68
N GLY A 33 -20.23 -7.47 -3.12
CA GLY A 33 -19.04 -7.02 -3.83
C GLY A 33 -17.79 -6.87 -2.93
N ALA A 34 -17.98 -6.51 -1.67
CA ALA A 34 -16.91 -6.26 -0.70
C ALA A 34 -16.43 -7.52 0.04
N CYS A 35 -17.29 -8.52 0.23
CA CYS A 35 -16.96 -9.75 0.95
C CYS A 35 -16.35 -10.83 0.04
N ARG A 36 -15.22 -10.52 -0.63
CA ARG A 36 -14.45 -11.58 -1.31
C ARG A 36 -13.62 -12.36 -0.28
N PRO A 37 -13.68 -13.71 -0.28
CA PRO A 37 -12.84 -14.51 0.60
C PRO A 37 -11.37 -14.21 0.30
N TYR A 38 -10.66 -13.68 1.29
CA TYR A 38 -9.23 -13.38 1.17
C TYR A 38 -8.48 -14.70 1.07
N ARG A 39 -7.89 -15.00 -0.10
CA ARG A 39 -7.01 -16.16 -0.24
C ARG A 39 -5.71 -15.83 0.46
N LEU A 40 -5.53 -16.39 1.66
CA LEU A 40 -4.24 -16.36 2.33
C LEU A 40 -3.22 -17.04 1.40
N PRO A 41 -2.07 -16.40 1.11
CA PRO A 41 -1.00 -17.07 0.39
C PRO A 41 -0.59 -18.31 1.18
N THR A 42 -0.30 -19.40 0.48
CA THR A 42 0.25 -20.62 1.07
C THR A 42 1.45 -20.25 1.95
N PRO A 43 1.50 -20.66 3.23
CA PRO A 43 2.60 -20.32 4.11
C PRO A 43 3.88 -20.90 3.54
N THR A 44 4.67 -20.05 2.89
CA THR A 44 6.02 -20.39 2.47
C THR A 44 6.80 -20.74 3.72
N GLY A 45 7.30 -21.99 3.76
CA GLY A 45 8.19 -22.42 4.82
C GLY A 45 9.41 -21.49 4.97
N PRO A 46 10.12 -21.57 6.10
CA PRO A 46 11.26 -20.71 6.36
C PRO A 46 12.24 -20.80 5.18
N PRO A 47 12.66 -19.66 4.61
CA PRO A 47 13.58 -19.65 3.48
C PRO A 47 14.87 -20.36 3.88
N GLN A 48 15.17 -21.48 3.21
CA GLN A 48 16.40 -22.20 3.49
C GLN A 48 17.60 -21.31 3.13
N PRO A 49 18.60 -21.20 4.02
CA PRO A 49 19.77 -20.37 3.77
C PRO A 49 20.55 -20.95 2.59
N LYS A 50 20.70 -20.14 1.55
CA LYS A 50 21.48 -20.48 0.35
C LYS A 50 22.96 -20.47 0.72
N VAL A 51 23.51 -21.63 1.08
CA VAL A 51 24.94 -21.79 1.35
C VAL A 51 25.71 -21.46 0.08
N LYS A 52 26.39 -20.31 0.08
CA LYS A 52 27.36 -19.97 -0.96
C LYS A 52 28.65 -20.65 -0.58
N ALA A 53 29.07 -21.64 -1.37
CA ALA A 53 30.43 -22.17 -1.27
C ALA A 53 31.41 -21.00 -1.48
N SER A 54 32.13 -20.61 -0.44
CA SER A 54 33.22 -19.65 -0.53
C SER A 54 34.32 -20.27 -1.38
N LYS A 55 34.52 -19.76 -2.58
CA LYS A 55 35.74 -19.99 -3.35
C LYS A 55 36.87 -19.36 -2.55
N VAL A 56 37.65 -20.19 -1.86
CA VAL A 56 38.86 -19.77 -1.15
C VAL A 56 39.81 -19.14 -2.17
N PRO A 57 40.27 -17.88 -1.99
CA PRO A 57 41.43 -17.40 -2.71
C PRO A 57 42.67 -18.04 -2.08
N ALA A 58 43.35 -18.88 -2.85
CA ALA A 58 44.62 -19.48 -2.49
C ALA A 58 45.75 -18.44 -2.65
N ASP A 59 45.73 -17.39 -1.83
CA ASP A 59 46.81 -16.39 -1.76
C ASP A 59 47.17 -16.17 -0.27
N GLN A 60 47.73 -17.21 0.35
CA GLN A 60 48.43 -17.07 1.62
C GLN A 60 49.87 -17.54 1.43
N ALA A 61 50.83 -16.62 1.58
CA ALA A 61 52.23 -16.97 1.69
C ALA A 61 52.49 -17.71 3.01
N ALA A 62 53.37 -18.71 2.97
CA ALA A 62 53.66 -19.63 4.08
C ALA A 62 54.25 -18.97 5.35
N ASP A 63 54.59 -17.67 5.29
CA ASP A 63 55.26 -16.94 6.38
C ASP A 63 54.33 -16.03 7.19
N GLY A 64 53.02 -16.08 6.98
CA GLY A 64 52.04 -15.36 7.82
C GLY A 64 52.12 -13.82 7.78
N ARG A 65 52.89 -13.24 6.86
CA ARG A 65 52.99 -11.78 6.68
C ARG A 65 51.98 -11.29 5.65
N THR A 66 51.13 -10.37 6.08
CA THR A 66 50.22 -9.62 5.21
C THR A 66 51.01 -8.57 4.43
N LEU A 67 51.25 -8.81 3.14
CA LEU A 67 51.78 -7.82 2.22
C LEU A 67 50.69 -6.81 1.85
N GLY A 68 50.42 -5.86 2.73
CA GLY A 68 49.48 -4.77 2.50
C GLY A 68 48.95 -4.19 3.80
N GLY A 69 49.55 -3.10 4.27
CA GLY A 69 49.09 -2.36 5.45
C GLY A 69 47.64 -1.86 5.30
N PRO A 70 47.02 -1.38 6.41
CA PRO A 70 45.63 -0.96 6.41
C PRO A 70 45.46 0.37 5.65
N ALA A 71 45.39 0.29 4.33
CA ALA A 71 44.59 1.22 3.58
C ALA A 71 43.16 1.02 4.09
N THR A 72 42.67 1.97 4.88
CA THR A 72 41.25 2.07 5.20
C THR A 72 40.50 2.03 3.88
N GLU A 73 39.96 0.86 3.54
CA GLU A 73 39.15 0.64 2.35
C GLU A 73 37.88 1.48 2.49
N ILE A 74 37.97 2.75 2.13
CA ILE A 74 36.83 3.63 1.88
C ILE A 74 36.11 2.98 0.72
N LYS A 75 35.13 2.13 1.05
CA LYS A 75 34.32 1.45 0.05
C LYS A 75 33.78 2.51 -0.89
N PRO A 76 34.01 2.40 -2.21
CA PRO A 76 33.53 3.40 -3.14
C PRO A 76 32.01 3.50 -3.01
N GLN A 77 31.53 4.71 -2.74
CA GLN A 77 30.11 4.98 -2.56
C GLN A 77 29.40 4.66 -3.88
N LYS A 78 28.59 3.59 -3.88
CA LYS A 78 27.86 3.11 -5.06
C LYS A 78 26.71 4.07 -5.37
N ASN A 79 26.99 5.09 -6.15
CA ASN A 79 26.01 6.03 -6.67
C ASN A 79 25.26 5.42 -7.87
N SER A 80 23.93 5.50 -7.85
CA SER A 80 23.08 5.05 -8.96
C SER A 80 22.69 6.27 -9.80
N TYR A 81 22.92 6.20 -11.10
CA TYR A 81 22.59 7.27 -12.05
C TYR A 81 21.32 6.94 -12.83
N ASP A 82 20.63 7.98 -13.30
CA ASP A 82 19.51 7.87 -14.22
C ASP A 82 19.99 7.76 -15.68
N LYS A 83 19.08 7.48 -16.63
CA LYS A 83 19.39 7.36 -18.06
C LYS A 83 20.00 8.63 -18.67
N HIS A 84 19.78 9.77 -18.03
CA HIS A 84 20.32 11.08 -18.41
C HIS A 84 21.63 11.43 -17.70
N GLY A 85 22.25 10.48 -16.98
CA GLY A 85 23.52 10.69 -16.28
C GLY A 85 23.41 11.48 -14.97
N LEU A 86 22.20 11.85 -14.52
CA LEU A 86 22.00 12.55 -13.25
C LEU A 86 21.97 11.56 -12.08
N LEU A 87 22.58 11.94 -10.95
CA LEU A 87 22.53 11.16 -9.72
C LEU A 87 21.07 10.93 -9.30
N LYS A 88 20.68 9.67 -9.15
CA LYS A 88 19.34 9.31 -8.73
C LYS A 88 19.16 9.72 -7.28
N LYS A 89 18.09 10.49 -7.00
CA LYS A 89 17.70 10.87 -5.63
C LYS A 89 17.60 9.65 -4.71
N SER A 90 17.78 9.84 -3.41
CA SER A 90 17.61 8.75 -2.44
C SER A 90 16.19 8.17 -2.50
N LYS A 91 16.02 6.89 -2.14
CA LYS A 91 14.72 6.20 -2.18
C LYS A 91 13.65 6.94 -1.37
N TYR A 92 14.03 7.48 -0.21
CA TYR A 92 13.12 8.18 0.69
C TYR A 92 12.63 9.51 0.10
N GLU A 93 13.50 10.29 -0.55
CA GLU A 93 13.10 11.52 -1.23
C GLU A 93 12.17 11.27 -2.41
N ARG A 94 12.38 10.18 -3.16
CA ARG A 94 11.49 9.78 -4.27
C ARG A 94 10.09 9.39 -3.81
N ARG A 95 9.97 8.79 -2.62
CA ARG A 95 8.70 8.32 -2.05
C ARG A 95 8.02 9.36 -1.17
N ARG A 96 8.70 10.46 -0.84
CA ARG A 96 8.15 11.49 0.03
C ARG A 96 6.96 12.13 -0.66
N LEU A 97 5.80 12.04 -0.03
CA LEU A 97 4.65 12.83 -0.44
C LEU A 97 5.04 14.31 -0.31
N LYS A 98 4.78 15.10 -1.36
CA LYS A 98 5.03 16.55 -1.30
C LYS A 98 4.32 17.09 -0.07
N HIS A 99 5.08 17.70 0.85
CA HIS A 99 4.48 18.41 1.96
C HIS A 99 3.52 19.44 1.37
N LYS A 100 2.25 19.35 1.76
CA LYS A 100 1.29 20.38 1.42
C LYS A 100 1.59 21.55 2.35
N VAL A 101 2.35 22.52 1.84
CA VAL A 101 2.64 23.78 2.51
C VAL A 101 1.51 24.74 2.09
N GLY A 102 0.51 24.93 2.95
CA GLY A 102 -0.64 25.78 2.70
C GLY A 102 -1.96 25.26 3.28
N GLN A 103 -2.88 26.18 3.57
CA GLN A 103 -4.18 25.90 4.18
C GLN A 103 -5.02 25.02 3.23
N ARG A 104 -5.36 23.81 3.68
CA ARG A 104 -6.12 22.87 2.83
C ARG A 104 -7.59 23.22 2.85
N LYS A 105 -8.20 23.35 1.67
CA LYS A 105 -9.66 23.40 1.53
C LYS A 105 -10.19 21.97 1.38
N PHE A 106 -11.06 21.53 2.28
CA PHE A 106 -11.83 20.30 2.12
C PHE A 106 -13.30 20.71 2.02
N LEU A 107 -13.96 20.36 0.91
CA LEU A 107 -15.35 20.75 0.65
C LEU A 107 -15.62 22.27 0.78
N GLY A 108 -14.68 23.10 0.30
CA GLY A 108 -14.80 24.56 0.33
C GLY A 108 -14.45 25.22 1.67
N ILE A 109 -14.32 24.45 2.76
CA ILE A 109 -13.95 24.96 4.08
C ILE A 109 -12.43 24.85 4.24
N THR A 110 -11.79 25.96 4.60
CA THR A 110 -10.37 25.98 4.99
C THR A 110 -10.22 25.27 6.33
N LEU A 111 -9.56 24.11 6.35
CA LEU A 111 -9.21 23.49 7.62
C LEU A 111 -8.11 24.31 8.31
N PRO A 112 -8.27 24.65 9.60
CA PRO A 112 -7.24 25.32 10.37
C PRO A 112 -6.16 24.30 10.78
N PHE A 113 -5.15 24.14 9.92
CA PHE A 113 -3.81 23.64 10.24
C PHE A 113 -2.78 24.19 9.25
#